data_AF-M3GVA4-F1
#
_entry.id   AF-M3GVA4-F1
#
_cell.length_a   1.000
_cell.length_b   1.000
_cell.length_c   1.000
_cell.angle_alpha   90.00
_cell.angle_beta   90.00
_cell.angle_gamma   90.00
#
_symmetry.space_group_name_H-M   'P 1'
#
loop_
_entity.id
_entity.type
_entity.pdbx_description
1 polymer ?
#
loop_
_entity_poly.entity_id
_entity_poly.type
_entity_poly.pdbx_seq_one_letter_code
_entity_poly.pdbx_strand_id
1 'polypeptide(L)'
;MKQEEWLGQLTKLFQDEINLYTDVLELETQKSIAVVKADGKSLEAITKKTYELLVMAAEIERVRMKSIEDVYRSKNFAFPETGTLTLSDFLNRLDRDSNFKLKEYASSLKSVLHRLKEKLNPMKN
;
A
#
# COMPACT_ATOMS: atom_id res chain seq x y z
N MET A 1 1.49 -23.52 5.36
CA MET A 1 2.48 -22.49 5.00
C MET A 1 3.40 -22.24 6.19
N LYS A 2 4.72 -22.27 6.02
CA LYS A 2 5.66 -22.03 7.13
C LYS A 2 5.72 -20.54 7.46
N GLN A 3 6.14 -20.20 8.68
CA GLN A 3 6.16 -18.80 9.13
C GLN A 3 7.03 -17.89 8.27
N GLU A 4 8.24 -18.35 7.95
CA GLU A 4 9.19 -17.63 7.10
C GLU A 4 8.65 -17.38 5.69
N GLU A 5 7.86 -18.32 5.16
CA GLU A 5 7.30 -18.28 3.81
C GLU A 5 6.23 -17.19 3.68
N TRP A 6 5.21 -17.19 4.56
CA TRP A 6 4.16 -16.17 4.49
C TRP A 6 4.66 -14.79 4.89
N LEU A 7 5.59 -14.72 5.84
CA LEU A 7 6.17 -13.46 6.28
C LEU A 7 6.99 -12.81 5.16
N GLY A 8 7.83 -13.60 4.47
CA GLY A 8 8.57 -13.14 3.30
C GLY A 8 7.66 -12.68 2.17
N GLN A 9 6.58 -13.41 1.89
CA GLN A 9 5.60 -13.02 0.90
C GLN A 9 4.89 -11.71 1.26
N LEU A 10 4.42 -11.54 2.50
CA LEU A 10 3.76 -10.31 2.93
C LEU A 10 4.73 -9.12 2.91
N THR A 11 5.97 -9.30 3.37
CA THR A 11 6.99 -8.26 3.29
C THR A 11 7.23 -7.81 1.86
N LYS A 12 7.31 -8.75 0.90
CA LYS A 12 7.45 -8.41 -0.51
C LYS A 12 6.23 -7.63 -1.03
N LEU A 13 5.02 -8.09 -0.73
CA LEU A 13 3.79 -7.42 -1.15
C LEU A 13 3.70 -6.00 -0.61
N PHE A 14 4.05 -5.79 0.66
CA PHE A 14 4.13 -4.44 1.22
C PHE A 14 5.16 -3.58 0.50
N GLN A 15 6.37 -4.11 0.25
CA GLN A 15 7.42 -3.36 -0.42
C GLN A 15 7.02 -2.97 -1.85
N ASP A 16 6.44 -3.90 -2.60
CA ASP A 16 5.97 -3.67 -3.97
C ASP A 16 4.87 -2.59 -3.98
N GLU A 17 3.92 -2.65 -3.05
CA GLU A 17 2.87 -1.64 -2.89
C GLU A 17 3.42 -0.25 -2.51
N ILE A 18 4.37 -0.20 -1.56
CA ILE A 18 5.05 1.04 -1.14
C ILE A 18 5.78 1.68 -2.32
N ASN A 19 6.50 0.88 -3.12
CA ASN A 19 7.23 1.36 -4.28
C ASN A 19 6.27 1.95 -5.32
N LEU A 20 5.18 1.25 -5.64
CA LEU A 20 4.17 1.75 -6.59
C LEU A 20 3.55 3.08 -6.13
N TYR A 21 3.17 3.20 -4.86
CA TYR A 21 2.64 4.46 -4.34
C TYR A 21 3.69 5.58 -4.26
N THR A 22 4.96 5.23 -4.06
CA THR A 22 6.06 6.19 -4.10
C THR A 22 6.26 6.73 -5.52
N ASP A 23 6.27 5.85 -6.52
CA ASP A 23 6.36 6.24 -7.93
C ASP A 23 5.17 7.13 -8.33
N VAL A 24 3.95 6.79 -7.88
CA VAL A 24 2.76 7.64 -8.10
C VAL A 24 2.93 9.03 -7.46
N LEU A 25 3.47 9.11 -6.24
CA LEU A 25 3.71 10.38 -5.57
C LEU A 25 4.73 11.26 -6.32
N GLU A 26 5.76 10.65 -6.89
CA GLU A 26 6.73 11.33 -7.75
C GLU A 26 6.07 11.84 -9.03
N LEU A 27 5.25 11.03 -9.68
CA LEU A 27 4.49 11.44 -10.87
C LEU A 27 3.55 12.60 -10.58
N GLU A 28 2.85 12.62 -9.44
CA GLU A 28 2.01 13.77 -9.06
C GLU A 28 2.82 15.05 -8.79
N THR A 29 4.07 14.90 -8.34
CA THR A 29 5.01 16.02 -8.24
C THR A 29 5.42 16.53 -9.62
N GLN A 30 5.75 15.64 -10.55
CA GLN A 30 6.07 15.99 -11.94
C GLN A 30 4.88 16.60 -12.68
N LYS A 31 3.67 16.10 -12.43
CA LYS A 31 2.41 16.64 -12.96
C LYS A 31 2.22 18.09 -12.58
N SER A 32 2.48 18.43 -11.31
CA SER A 32 2.42 19.81 -10.82
C SER A 32 3.35 20.74 -11.61
N ILE A 33 4.57 20.26 -11.94
CA ILE A 33 5.54 21.02 -12.74
C ILE A 33 5.07 21.16 -14.20
N ALA A 34 4.55 20.10 -14.79
CA ALA A 34 4.05 20.12 -16.17
C ALA A 34 2.86 21.06 -16.34
N VAL A 35 1.96 21.17 -15.34
CA VAL A 35 0.89 22.17 -15.31
C VAL A 35 1.46 23.59 -15.34
N VAL A 36 2.42 23.90 -14.46
CA VAL A 36 3.04 25.24 -14.39
C VAL A 36 3.73 25.61 -15.70
N LYS A 37 4.30 24.63 -16.40
CA LYS A 37 4.98 24.82 -17.69
C LYS A 37 4.05 24.77 -18.90
N ALA A 38 2.74 24.55 -18.71
CA ALA A 38 1.77 24.30 -19.78
C ALA A 38 2.21 23.19 -20.76
N ASP A 39 2.91 22.16 -20.26
CA ASP A 39 3.40 21.04 -21.06
C ASP A 39 2.33 19.93 -21.13
N GLY A 40 1.40 20.08 -22.07
CA GLY A 40 0.28 19.16 -22.28
C GLY A 40 0.72 17.73 -22.61
N LYS A 41 1.83 17.54 -23.32
CA LYS A 41 2.33 16.21 -23.71
C LYS A 41 2.85 15.45 -22.50
N SER A 42 3.62 16.11 -21.64
CA SER A 42 4.07 15.52 -20.39
C SER A 42 2.89 15.23 -19.46
N LEU A 43 1.88 16.12 -19.40
CA LEU A 43 0.68 15.88 -18.59
C LEU A 43 -0.09 14.62 -19.01
N GLU A 44 -0.26 14.39 -20.31
CA GLU A 44 -0.91 13.19 -20.83
C GLU A 44 -0.11 11.93 -20.47
N ALA A 45 1.20 11.95 -20.72
CA ALA A 45 2.09 10.82 -20.42
C ALA A 45 2.11 10.48 -18.92
N ILE A 46 2.24 11.49 -18.06
CA ILE A 46 2.21 11.35 -16.61
C ILE A 46 0.87 10.79 -16.16
N THR A 47 -0.25 11.33 -16.65
CA THR A 47 -1.59 10.88 -16.25
C THR A 47 -1.83 9.41 -16.62
N LYS A 48 -1.42 8.99 -17.83
CA LYS A 48 -1.51 7.60 -18.25
C LYS A 48 -0.67 6.69 -17.35
N LYS A 49 0.57 7.08 -17.06
CA LYS A 49 1.46 6.29 -16.22
C LYS A 49 0.97 6.19 -14.78
N THR A 50 0.45 7.28 -14.21
CA THR A 50 -0.17 7.27 -12.88
C THR A 50 -1.32 6.26 -12.82
N TYR A 51 -2.20 6.25 -13.83
CA TYR A 51 -3.30 5.29 -13.87
C TYR A 51 -2.82 3.83 -13.91
N GLU A 52 -1.84 3.52 -14.76
CA GLU A 52 -1.24 2.18 -14.83
C GLU A 52 -0.70 1.72 -13.47
N LEU A 53 0.04 2.59 -12.78
CA LEU A 53 0.62 2.27 -11.46
C LEU A 53 -0.46 2.10 -10.38
N LEU A 54 -1.52 2.90 -10.39
CA LEU A 54 -2.64 2.76 -9.46
C LEU A 54 -3.39 1.45 -9.65
N VAL A 55 -3.58 1.00 -10.89
CA VAL A 55 -4.18 -0.31 -11.18
C VAL A 55 -3.29 -1.45 -10.65
N MET A 56 -1.97 -1.36 -10.84
CA MET A 56 -1.03 -2.33 -10.28
C MET A 56 -1.06 -2.33 -8.74
N ALA A 57 -1.10 -1.15 -8.13
CA ALA A 57 -1.13 -1.02 -6.67
C ALA A 57 -2.40 -1.63 -6.07
N ALA A 58 -3.56 -1.41 -6.70
CA ALA A 58 -4.83 -1.99 -6.27
C ALA A 58 -4.82 -3.53 -6.34
N GLU A 59 -4.18 -4.11 -7.36
CA GLU A 59 -4.04 -5.57 -7.47
C GLU A 59 -3.09 -6.12 -6.39
N ILE A 60 -1.96 -5.46 -6.13
CA ILE A 60 -1.06 -5.85 -5.04
C ILE A 60 -1.75 -5.75 -3.68
N GLU A 61 -2.51 -4.68 -3.43
CA GLU A 61 -3.30 -4.52 -2.20
C GLU A 61 -4.28 -5.68 -2.02
N ARG A 62 -5.02 -6.03 -3.09
CA ARG A 62 -5.96 -7.16 -3.09
C ARG A 62 -5.26 -8.47 -2.74
N VAL A 63 -4.10 -8.74 -3.34
CA VAL A 63 -3.30 -9.93 -3.07
C VAL A 63 -2.75 -9.93 -1.64
N ARG A 64 -2.31 -8.76 -1.13
CA ARG A 64 -1.84 -8.59 0.25
C ARG A 64 -2.95 -8.88 1.25
N MET A 65 -4.14 -8.32 1.05
CA MET A 65 -5.29 -8.54 1.93
C MET A 65 -5.72 -10.01 1.93
N LYS A 66 -5.77 -10.65 0.76
CA LYS A 66 -6.03 -12.10 0.67
C LYS A 66 -4.98 -12.92 1.41
N SER A 67 -3.69 -12.59 1.25
CA SER A 67 -2.60 -13.28 1.94
C SER A 67 -2.69 -13.13 3.46
N ILE A 68 -3.09 -11.95 3.94
CA ILE A 68 -3.38 -11.70 5.36
C ILE A 68 -4.52 -12.59 5.85
N GLU A 69 -5.63 -12.66 5.12
CA GLU A 69 -6.77 -13.53 5.46
C GLU A 69 -6.37 -15.01 5.52
N ASP A 70 -5.57 -15.48 4.55
CA ASP A 70 -5.09 -16.86 4.50
C ASP A 70 -4.22 -17.19 5.72
N VAL A 71 -3.33 -16.27 6.13
CA VAL A 71 -2.53 -16.43 7.36
C VAL A 71 -3.45 -16.46 8.58
N TYR A 72 -4.42 -15.54 8.66
CA TYR A 72 -5.37 -15.44 9.77
C TYR A 72 -6.15 -16.75 9.98
N ARG A 73 -6.65 -17.32 8.88
CA ARG A 73 -7.33 -18.62 8.87
C ARG A 73 -6.38 -19.75 9.24
N SER A 74 -5.18 -19.79 8.67
CA SER A 74 -4.19 -20.86 8.95
C SER A 74 -3.74 -20.92 10.41
N LYS A 75 -3.79 -19.79 11.12
CA LYS A 75 -3.45 -19.66 12.55
C LYS A 75 -4.66 -19.84 13.47
N ASN A 76 -5.86 -20.10 12.93
CA ASN A 76 -7.11 -20.20 13.67
C ASN A 76 -7.40 -18.98 14.56
N PHE A 77 -7.05 -17.78 14.10
CA PHE A 77 -7.39 -16.56 14.82
C PHE A 77 -8.88 -16.24 14.70
N ALA A 78 -9.49 -15.78 15.79
CA ALA A 78 -10.89 -15.37 15.79
C ALA A 78 -11.07 -14.08 14.98
N PHE A 79 -11.95 -14.13 13.97
CA PHE A 79 -12.24 -12.95 13.14
C PHE A 79 -12.89 -11.84 13.97
N PRO A 80 -12.67 -10.56 13.60
CA PRO A 80 -13.37 -9.44 14.23
C PRO A 80 -14.89 -9.59 14.11
N GLU A 81 -15.64 -9.10 15.11
CA GLU A 81 -17.11 -9.13 15.11
C GLU A 81 -17.74 -8.39 13.92
N THR A 82 -17.02 -7.39 13.38
CA THR A 82 -17.42 -6.63 12.19
C THR A 82 -17.34 -7.44 10.90
N GLY A 83 -16.75 -8.64 10.93
CA GLY A 83 -16.52 -9.50 9.76
C GLY A 83 -15.46 -8.99 8.79
N THR A 84 -14.90 -7.80 9.01
CA THR A 84 -13.88 -7.19 8.14
C THR A 84 -12.54 -7.18 8.85
N LEU A 85 -11.58 -7.94 8.33
CA LEU A 85 -10.23 -8.02 8.88
C LEU A 85 -9.43 -6.76 8.51
N THR A 86 -9.01 -5.99 9.50
CA THR A 86 -8.11 -4.85 9.27
C THR A 86 -6.64 -5.24 9.41
N LEU A 87 -5.75 -4.44 8.82
CA LEU A 87 -4.30 -4.62 9.01
C LEU A 87 -3.90 -4.51 10.50
N SER A 88 -4.55 -3.63 11.26
CA SER A 88 -4.31 -3.51 12.70
C SER A 88 -4.70 -4.78 13.45
N ASP A 89 -5.85 -5.39 13.11
CA ASP A 89 -6.28 -6.66 13.71
C ASP A 89 -5.29 -7.78 13.42
N PHE A 90 -4.77 -7.83 12.19
CA PHE A 90 -3.76 -8.80 11.81
C PHE A 90 -2.47 -8.62 12.61
N LEU A 91 -1.90 -7.40 12.62
CA LEU A 91 -0.64 -7.12 13.31
C LEU A 91 -0.74 -7.42 14.80
N ASN A 92 -1.87 -7.09 15.45
CA ASN A 92 -2.07 -7.30 16.88
C ASN A 92 -2.17 -8.78 17.29
N ARG A 93 -2.34 -9.70 16.35
CA ARG A 93 -2.43 -11.15 16.59
C ARG A 93 -1.13 -11.92 16.32
N LEU A 94 -0.14 -11.25 15.70
CA LEU A 94 1.14 -11.88 15.38
C LEU A 94 2.04 -12.02 16.61
N ASP A 95 2.99 -12.97 16.53
CA ASP A 95 4.11 -13.01 17.46
C ASP A 95 4.95 -11.72 17.35
N ARG A 96 5.75 -11.45 18.40
CA ARG A 96 6.52 -10.21 18.53
C ARG A 96 7.44 -9.96 17.33
N ASP A 97 8.09 -11.00 16.81
CA ASP A 97 9.11 -10.86 15.76
C ASP A 97 8.45 -10.58 14.41
N SER A 98 7.38 -11.32 14.09
CA SER A 98 6.58 -11.07 12.88
C SER A 98 5.89 -9.70 12.92
N ASN A 99 5.35 -9.31 14.08
CA ASN A 99 4.76 -7.99 14.28
C ASN A 99 5.79 -6.88 14.05
N PHE A 100 6.97 -6.99 14.69
CA PHE A 100 8.02 -5.99 14.57
C PHE A 100 8.41 -5.75 13.12
N LYS A 101 8.66 -6.82 12.35
CA LYS A 101 9.00 -6.73 10.93
C LYS A 101 7.90 -6.06 10.10
N LEU A 102 6.65 -6.50 10.24
CA LEU A 102 5.55 -5.99 9.40
C LEU A 102 5.08 -4.58 9.80
N LYS A 103 5.31 -4.17 11.05
CA LYS A 103 4.89 -2.85 11.54
C LYS A 103 5.64 -1.71 10.87
N GLU A 104 6.91 -1.89 10.53
CA GLU A 104 7.70 -0.90 9.79
C GLU A 104 7.12 -0.70 8.39
N TYR A 105 6.82 -1.79 7.68
CA TYR A 105 6.18 -1.74 6.37
C TYR A 105 4.78 -1.09 6.42
N ALA A 106 3.96 -1.48 7.39
CA ALA A 106 2.63 -0.89 7.57
C ALA A 106 2.70 0.63 7.82
N SER A 107 3.70 1.07 8.59
CA SER A 107 3.92 2.49 8.89
C SER A 107 4.39 3.25 7.64
N SER A 108 5.32 2.67 6.87
CA SER A 108 5.80 3.24 5.60
C SER A 108 4.68 3.35 4.57
N LEU A 109 3.85 2.30 4.43
CA LEU A 109 2.68 2.31 3.54
C LEU A 109 1.69 3.40 3.96
N LYS A 110 1.38 3.52 5.26
CA LYS A 110 0.52 4.58 5.78
C LYS A 110 1.08 5.97 5.48
N SER A 111 2.39 6.15 5.62
CA SER A 111 3.07 7.43 5.35
C SER A 111 2.98 7.83 3.88
N VAL A 112 3.28 6.92 2.94
CA VAL A 112 3.20 7.23 1.50
C VAL A 112 1.76 7.51 1.06
N LEU A 113 0.78 6.72 1.53
CA LEU A 113 -0.64 6.94 1.24
C LEU A 113 -1.14 8.28 1.79
N HIS A 114 -0.69 8.68 2.98
CA HIS A 114 -1.03 9.97 3.57
C HIS A 114 -0.50 11.13 2.72
N ARG A 115 0.79 11.09 2.36
CA ARG A 115 1.41 12.10 1.47
C ARG A 115 0.72 12.18 0.12
N LEU A 116 0.32 11.03 -0.44
CA LEU A 116 -0.41 10.99 -1.71
C LEU A 116 -1.80 11.62 -1.57
N LYS A 117 -2.51 11.33 -0.48
CA LYS A 117 -3.81 11.96 -0.19
C LYS A 117 -3.71 13.47 -0.06
N GLU A 118 -2.69 13.97 0.64
CA GLU A 118 -2.44 15.42 0.75
C GLU A 118 -2.14 16.04 -0.62
N LYS A 119 -1.34 15.35 -1.45
CA LYS A 119 -0.98 15.81 -2.79
C LYS A 119 -2.20 15.89 -3.72
N LEU A 120 -3.09 14.91 -3.67
CA LEU A 120 -4.29 14.83 -4.50
C LEU A 120 -5.44 15.72 -4.00
N ASN A 121 -5.47 16.05 -2.70
CA ASN A 121 -6.52 16.87 -2.11
C ASN A 121 -5.93 17.97 -1.20
N PRO A 122 -5.31 19.02 -1.80
CA PRO A 122 -4.58 20.04 -1.06
C PRO A 122 -5.48 21.00 -0.25
N MET A 123 -6.81 20.91 -0.36
CA MET A 123 -7.77 21.86 0.24
C MET A 123 -8.37 21.40 1.59
N LYS A 124 -7.73 20.47 2.30
CA LYS A 124 -8.13 20.11 3.69
C LYS A 124 -7.03 20.45 4.68
N ASN A 125 -6.83 21.75 4.93
CA ASN A 125 -6.27 22.31 6.16
C ASN A 125 -6.94 23.65 6.41
#